data_AF-A0A1Q6LGX4-F1
#
_entry.id   AF-A0A1Q6LGX4-F1
#
_cell.length_a   1.000
_cell.length_b   1.000
_cell.length_c   1.000
_cell.angle_alpha   90.00
_cell.angle_beta   90.00
_cell.angle_gamma   90.00
#
_symmetry.space_group_name_H-M   'P 1'
#
loop_
_entity.id
_entity.type
_entity.pdbx_description
1 polymer ?
#
loop_
_entity_poly.entity_id
_entity_poly.type
_entity_poly.pdbx_seq_one_letter_code
_entity_poly.pdbx_strand_id
1 'polypeptide(L)'
;MASHEENVKKPIYKKAWFWIIIIVIAIIIGASQNNNTVDTSTNNYQKNNSVEVTIVDFSTMSKEEVKAWIDANKINGKITEEYSNDIAKGNFVSQSISANTVVHQGDIVYSLGKEPTAEEKNALKKAETYSNSLHMSKQGIYNQLTSSVEGFTKEAAQYAIDNIEADWNKNALEKAKTYQTSMNMSSKAIYNQLISSVEG
;
A
#
# COMPACT_ATOMS: atom_id res chain seq x y z
N MET A 1 -48.63 -4.70 -28.60
CA MET A 1 -47.49 -4.09 -27.87
C MET A 1 -47.84 -4.05 -26.40
N ALA A 2 -47.28 -4.96 -25.61
CA ALA A 2 -47.11 -4.83 -24.16
C ALA A 2 -46.13 -5.94 -23.74
N SER A 3 -44.99 -5.50 -23.22
CA SER A 3 -43.74 -6.22 -22.97
C SER A 3 -43.78 -7.04 -21.69
N HIS A 4 -43.15 -8.22 -21.72
CA HIS A 4 -42.85 -9.06 -20.57
C HIS A 4 -41.80 -8.38 -19.67
N GLU A 5 -42.10 -8.26 -18.37
CA GLU A 5 -41.10 -7.98 -17.32
C GLU A 5 -40.58 -9.30 -16.75
N GLU A 6 -39.28 -9.58 -16.92
CA GLU A 6 -38.59 -10.69 -16.27
C GLU A 6 -38.01 -10.23 -14.92
N ASN A 7 -38.32 -11.00 -13.88
CA ASN A 7 -37.85 -10.84 -12.51
C ASN A 7 -36.38 -11.29 -12.38
N VAL A 8 -35.44 -10.36 -12.19
CA VAL A 8 -34.05 -10.68 -11.85
C VAL A 8 -33.91 -10.83 -10.34
N LYS A 9 -33.76 -12.08 -9.86
CA LYS A 9 -33.36 -12.38 -8.48
C LYS A 9 -31.89 -12.01 -8.27
N LYS A 10 -31.62 -11.18 -7.25
CA LYS A 10 -30.27 -10.80 -6.80
C LYS A 10 -29.56 -12.00 -6.13
N PRO A 11 -28.30 -12.33 -6.46
CA PRO A 11 -27.59 -13.39 -5.76
C PRO A 11 -27.11 -12.92 -4.39
N ILE A 12 -27.50 -13.67 -3.37
CA ILE A 12 -27.11 -13.50 -1.97
C ILE A 12 -25.81 -14.27 -1.75
N TYR A 13 -24.65 -13.62 -1.89
CA TYR A 13 -23.39 -14.21 -1.43
C TYR A 13 -23.24 -13.99 0.08
N LYS A 14 -23.79 -14.92 0.86
CA LYS A 14 -23.44 -15.08 2.27
C LYS A 14 -22.82 -16.47 2.47
N LYS A 15 -21.64 -16.47 3.09
CA LYS A 15 -21.12 -17.42 4.10
C LYS A 15 -19.90 -18.31 3.75
N ALA A 16 -18.95 -18.25 4.70
CA ALA A 16 -18.29 -19.38 5.39
C ALA A 16 -16.95 -19.96 4.87
N TRP A 17 -16.22 -19.30 3.98
CA TRP A 17 -14.85 -19.71 3.58
C TRP A 17 -13.75 -18.75 4.05
N PHE A 18 -14.12 -17.63 4.66
CA PHE A 18 -13.24 -16.50 4.98
C PHE A 18 -12.31 -16.71 6.20
N TRP A 19 -12.39 -17.83 6.93
CA TRP A 19 -11.63 -18.03 8.17
C TRP A 19 -10.48 -19.06 8.09
N ILE A 20 -10.30 -19.77 6.97
CA ILE A 20 -9.23 -20.77 6.83
C ILE A 20 -7.92 -20.16 6.29
N ILE A 21 -7.97 -18.96 5.68
CA ILE A 21 -6.84 -18.34 4.96
C ILE A 21 -5.88 -17.55 5.87
N ILE A 22 -6.26 -17.28 7.13
CA ILE A 22 -5.44 -16.45 8.05
C ILE A 22 -4.14 -17.15 8.51
N ILE A 23 -4.00 -18.47 8.36
CA ILE A 23 -2.87 -19.22 8.95
C ILE A 23 -1.67 -19.41 7.99
N VAL A 24 -1.79 -19.12 6.69
CA VAL A 24 -0.73 -19.46 5.71
C VAL A 24 0.15 -18.25 5.32
N ILE A 25 -0.19 -17.02 5.73
CA ILE A 25 0.49 -15.78 5.30
C ILE A 25 1.83 -15.52 6.02
N ALA A 26 2.23 -16.34 7.01
CA ALA A 26 3.36 -16.02 7.89
C ALA A 26 4.77 -16.45 7.42
N ILE A 27 4.98 -17.02 6.22
CA ILE A 27 6.27 -17.67 5.90
C ILE A 27 7.10 -17.04 4.76
N ILE A 28 6.60 -16.06 3.99
CA ILE A 28 7.37 -15.56 2.84
C ILE A 28 7.42 -14.03 2.79
N ILE A 29 8.17 -13.40 3.70
CA ILE A 29 8.73 -12.07 3.43
C ILE A 29 10.19 -12.07 3.89
N GLY A 30 11.06 -12.43 2.95
CA GLY A 30 12.50 -12.32 3.08
C GLY A 30 13.08 -11.89 1.73
N ALA A 31 12.98 -10.61 1.40
CA ALA A 31 13.87 -9.93 0.46
C ALA A 31 13.65 -8.41 0.52
N SER A 32 14.70 -7.72 0.93
CA SER A 32 14.94 -6.29 0.77
C SER A 32 14.50 -5.77 -0.61
N GLN A 33 13.68 -4.71 -0.67
CA GLN A 33 13.36 -4.01 -1.92
C GLN A 33 13.55 -2.49 -1.82
N ASN A 34 14.19 -1.94 -2.85
CA ASN A 34 14.35 -0.52 -3.12
C ASN A 34 13.04 0.01 -3.72
N ASN A 35 12.47 1.04 -3.11
CA ASN A 35 11.17 1.59 -3.50
C ASN A 35 11.32 2.62 -4.64
N ASN A 36 10.97 2.19 -5.87
CA ASN A 36 10.45 3.00 -6.98
C ASN A 36 10.19 2.08 -8.20
N THR A 37 9.42 1.02 -8.03
CA THR A 37 9.00 0.14 -9.12
C THR A 37 7.50 0.16 -9.23
N VAL A 38 7.01 0.48 -10.42
CA VAL A 38 5.62 0.19 -10.83
C VAL A 38 5.42 -1.30 -10.64
N ASP A 39 4.67 -1.68 -9.61
CA ASP A 39 4.40 -3.08 -9.29
C ASP A 39 3.48 -3.65 -10.37
N THR A 40 4.10 -4.36 -11.30
CA THR A 40 3.40 -5.10 -12.36
C THR A 40 3.22 -6.52 -11.89
N SER A 41 1.99 -6.88 -11.53
CA SER A 41 1.62 -8.28 -11.28
C SER A 41 1.04 -8.89 -12.56
N THR A 42 1.71 -9.90 -13.09
CA THR A 42 1.26 -10.67 -14.26
C THR A 42 0.91 -12.08 -13.84
N ASN A 43 -0.37 -12.44 -13.97
CA ASN A 43 -0.83 -13.81 -13.75
C ASN A 43 -0.81 -14.60 -15.07
N ASN A 44 -0.31 -15.83 -15.02
CA ASN A 44 -0.26 -16.76 -16.17
C ASN A 44 -0.93 -18.09 -15.80
N TYR A 45 -2.25 -18.15 -15.89
CA TYR A 45 -3.06 -19.35 -15.77
C TYR A 45 -3.13 -20.09 -17.11
N GLN A 46 -3.12 -21.43 -17.04
CA GLN A 46 -3.32 -22.32 -18.18
C GLN A 46 -4.63 -21.98 -18.91
N LYS A 47 -4.52 -21.66 -20.20
CA LYS A 47 -5.63 -21.26 -21.05
C LYS A 47 -6.63 -22.41 -21.19
N ASN A 48 -7.71 -22.37 -20.41
CA ASN A 48 -8.82 -23.29 -20.56
C ASN A 48 -10.00 -22.54 -21.20
N ASN A 49 -10.15 -22.68 -22.52
CA ASN A 49 -11.20 -22.03 -23.34
C ASN A 49 -12.65 -22.46 -23.00
N SER A 50 -12.89 -23.17 -21.89
CA SER A 50 -14.21 -23.70 -21.52
C SER A 50 -14.94 -22.93 -20.42
N VAL A 51 -14.33 -21.87 -19.86
CA VAL A 51 -14.95 -21.06 -18.80
C VAL A 51 -15.17 -19.64 -19.30
N GLU A 52 -16.43 -19.28 -19.50
CA GLU A 52 -16.88 -17.91 -19.75
C GLU A 52 -16.96 -17.16 -18.42
N VAL A 53 -16.13 -16.13 -18.25
CA VAL A 53 -16.16 -15.28 -17.06
C VAL A 53 -16.65 -13.90 -17.48
N THR A 54 -17.73 -13.45 -16.86
CA THR A 54 -18.25 -12.10 -17.02
C THR A 54 -17.42 -11.13 -16.19
N ILE A 55 -16.75 -10.16 -16.83
CA ILE A 55 -16.01 -9.11 -16.13
C ILE A 55 -16.98 -8.27 -15.30
N VAL A 56 -16.69 -8.19 -13.99
CA VAL A 56 -17.40 -7.31 -13.06
C VAL A 56 -16.84 -5.89 -13.13
N ASP A 57 -17.63 -4.92 -12.70
CA ASP A 57 -17.18 -3.54 -12.56
C ASP A 57 -16.22 -3.41 -11.36
N PHE A 58 -14.94 -3.23 -11.66
CA PHE A 58 -13.88 -3.15 -10.66
C PHE A 58 -13.77 -1.77 -9.98
N SER A 59 -14.52 -0.77 -10.44
CA SER A 59 -14.50 0.58 -9.84
C SER A 59 -14.98 0.62 -8.39
N THR A 60 -15.70 -0.43 -7.97
CA THR A 60 -16.28 -0.56 -6.63
C THR A 60 -15.49 -1.49 -5.71
N MET A 61 -14.41 -2.10 -6.21
CA MET A 61 -13.63 -3.13 -5.50
C MET A 61 -12.23 -2.62 -5.14
N SER A 62 -11.69 -3.06 -3.99
CA SER A 62 -10.30 -2.78 -3.60
C SER A 62 -9.31 -3.54 -4.47
N LYS A 63 -8.03 -3.11 -4.48
CA LYS A 63 -6.94 -3.81 -5.18
C LYS A 63 -6.85 -5.28 -4.79
N GLU A 64 -7.01 -5.58 -3.51
CA GLU A 64 -6.97 -6.92 -2.94
C GLU A 64 -8.18 -7.75 -3.39
N GLU A 65 -9.37 -7.16 -3.40
CA GLU A 65 -10.61 -7.82 -3.84
C GLU A 65 -10.56 -8.16 -5.33
N VAL A 66 -10.03 -7.27 -6.15
CA VAL A 66 -9.84 -7.52 -7.58
C VAL A 66 -8.76 -8.56 -7.83
N LYS A 67 -7.64 -8.52 -7.10
CA LYS A 67 -6.62 -9.57 -7.18
C LYS A 67 -7.22 -10.94 -6.84
N ALA A 68 -7.98 -11.02 -5.75
CA ALA A 68 -8.67 -12.25 -5.36
C ALA A 68 -9.70 -12.69 -6.40
N TRP A 69 -10.41 -11.75 -7.03
CA TRP A 69 -11.35 -12.04 -8.11
C TRP A 69 -10.64 -12.60 -9.35
N ILE A 70 -9.53 -11.98 -9.78
CA ILE A 70 -8.74 -12.45 -10.92
C ILE A 70 -8.19 -13.85 -10.64
N ASP A 71 -7.65 -14.09 -9.44
CA ASP A 71 -7.09 -15.37 -9.06
C ASP A 71 -8.18 -16.47 -8.98
N ALA A 72 -9.35 -16.15 -8.43
CA ALA A 72 -10.50 -17.06 -8.34
C ALA A 72 -11.06 -17.43 -9.71
N ASN A 73 -11.13 -16.46 -10.63
CA ASN A 73 -11.64 -16.65 -11.98
C ASN A 73 -10.56 -17.09 -12.98
N LYS A 74 -9.30 -17.25 -12.52
CA LYS A 74 -8.14 -17.65 -13.33
C LYS A 74 -7.99 -16.79 -14.59
N ILE A 75 -8.25 -15.50 -14.45
CA ILE A 75 -8.16 -14.55 -15.56
C ILE A 75 -6.69 -14.14 -15.71
N ASN A 76 -6.21 -14.20 -16.95
CA ASN A 76 -4.90 -13.66 -17.28
C ASN A 76 -5.04 -12.14 -17.43
N GLY A 77 -4.19 -11.40 -16.74
CA GLY A 77 -4.29 -9.96 -16.74
C GLY A 77 -3.06 -9.33 -16.14
N LYS A 78 -2.74 -8.13 -16.64
CA LYS A 78 -1.74 -7.26 -16.05
C LYS A 78 -2.44 -6.32 -15.08
N ILE A 79 -2.12 -6.40 -13.80
CA ILE A 79 -2.43 -5.32 -12.87
C ILE A 79 -1.24 -4.36 -12.92
N THR A 80 -1.48 -3.13 -13.35
CA THR A 80 -0.50 -2.03 -13.32
C THR A 80 -0.95 -0.95 -12.36
N GLU A 81 0.01 -0.22 -11.82
CA GLU A 81 -0.24 1.00 -11.05
C GLU A 81 0.36 2.19 -11.77
N GLU A 82 -0.38 3.28 -11.91
CA GLU A 82 0.03 4.49 -12.62
C GLU A 82 -0.28 5.73 -11.79
N TYR A 83 0.52 6.79 -11.94
CA TYR A 83 0.22 8.05 -11.27
C TYR A 83 -0.99 8.72 -11.89
N SER A 84 -1.86 9.27 -11.05
CA SER A 84 -3.02 10.07 -11.47
C SER A 84 -3.15 11.31 -10.58
N ASN A 85 -3.27 12.48 -11.21
CA ASN A 85 -3.51 13.73 -10.51
C ASN A 85 -4.95 13.84 -9.97
N ASP A 86 -5.88 13.08 -10.56
CA ASP A 86 -7.32 13.21 -10.29
C ASP A 86 -7.86 12.06 -9.41
N ILE A 87 -7.11 10.96 -9.30
CA ILE A 87 -7.55 9.72 -8.64
C ILE A 87 -6.63 9.44 -7.45
N ALA A 88 -7.21 9.39 -6.25
CA ALA A 88 -6.47 9.10 -5.01
C ALA A 88 -5.74 7.75 -5.06
N LYS A 89 -4.61 7.65 -4.35
CA LYS A 89 -3.81 6.41 -4.26
C LYS A 89 -4.69 5.25 -3.80
N GLY A 90 -4.59 4.11 -4.50
CA GLY A 90 -5.35 2.90 -4.22
C GLY A 90 -6.72 2.81 -4.91
N ASN A 91 -7.18 3.89 -5.56
CA ASN A 91 -8.44 3.86 -6.31
C ASN A 91 -8.25 3.34 -7.73
N PHE A 92 -9.32 2.75 -8.26
CA PHE A 92 -9.41 2.24 -9.63
C PHE A 92 -9.26 3.38 -10.66
N VAL A 93 -8.39 3.18 -11.66
CA VAL A 93 -8.17 4.16 -12.74
C VAL A 93 -8.93 3.75 -13.98
N SER A 94 -8.70 2.52 -14.46
CA SER A 94 -9.38 2.00 -15.63
C SER A 94 -9.29 0.47 -15.71
N GLN A 95 -10.26 -0.10 -16.41
CA GLN A 95 -10.22 -1.49 -16.86
C GLN A 95 -10.15 -1.46 -18.38
N SER A 96 -9.26 -2.24 -18.99
CA SER A 96 -9.12 -2.28 -20.45
C SER A 96 -10.30 -2.95 -21.14
N ILE A 97 -11.24 -3.53 -20.39
CA ILE A 97 -12.40 -4.27 -20.90
C ILE A 97 -13.66 -3.81 -20.20
N SER A 98 -14.69 -3.44 -20.96
CA SER A 98 -15.98 -3.00 -20.43
C SER A 98 -16.64 -4.07 -19.56
N ALA A 99 -17.28 -3.64 -18.46
CA ALA A 99 -18.04 -4.53 -17.60
C ALA A 99 -19.12 -5.28 -18.40
N ASN A 100 -19.42 -6.51 -18.00
CA ASN A 100 -20.39 -7.42 -18.65
C ASN A 100 -19.96 -8.02 -20.01
N THR A 101 -18.67 -7.99 -20.33
CA THR A 101 -18.12 -8.68 -21.50
C THR A 101 -17.56 -10.05 -21.12
N VAL A 102 -17.83 -11.08 -21.92
CA VAL A 102 -17.24 -12.43 -21.76
C VAL A 102 -15.84 -12.41 -22.36
N VAL A 103 -14.80 -12.59 -21.54
CA VAL A 103 -13.40 -12.53 -22.01
C VAL A 103 -12.49 -13.57 -21.34
N HIS A 104 -11.32 -13.80 -21.95
CA HIS A 104 -10.27 -14.71 -21.44
C HIS A 104 -9.01 -13.98 -20.95
N GLN A 105 -8.91 -12.66 -21.14
CA GLN A 105 -7.78 -11.83 -20.73
C GLN A 105 -8.23 -10.37 -20.57
N GLY A 106 -7.68 -9.60 -19.62
CA GLY A 106 -7.89 -8.16 -19.46
C GLY A 106 -6.89 -7.49 -18.52
N ASP A 107 -6.56 -6.23 -18.77
CA ASP A 107 -5.60 -5.44 -17.99
C ASP A 107 -6.32 -4.43 -17.09
N ILE A 108 -5.84 -4.24 -15.87
CA ILE A 108 -6.44 -3.36 -14.86
C ILE A 108 -5.38 -2.37 -14.38
N VAL A 109 -5.72 -1.09 -14.34
CA VAL A 109 -4.84 -0.01 -13.89
C VAL A 109 -5.36 0.60 -12.58
N TYR A 110 -4.50 0.66 -11.56
CA TYR A 110 -4.75 1.35 -10.27
C TYR A 110 -3.96 2.65 -10.16
N SER A 111 -4.44 3.58 -9.34
CA SER A 111 -3.74 4.84 -9.10
C SER A 111 -2.68 4.71 -8.01
N LEU A 112 -1.46 5.13 -8.29
CA LEU A 112 -0.41 5.41 -7.29
C LEU A 112 -0.64 6.74 -6.55
N GLY A 113 -1.70 7.47 -6.89
CA GLY A 113 -1.93 8.85 -6.48
C GLY A 113 -1.17 9.82 -7.37
N LYS A 114 -1.07 11.08 -6.92
CA LYS A 114 -0.29 12.10 -7.61
C LYS A 114 1.17 11.68 -7.71
N GLU A 115 1.80 11.89 -8.87
CA GLU A 115 3.24 11.67 -8.98
C GLU A 115 3.98 12.56 -7.97
N PRO A 116 4.83 11.98 -7.10
CA PRO A 116 5.57 12.77 -6.15
C PRO A 116 6.55 13.70 -6.86
N THR A 117 6.57 14.94 -6.41
CA THR A 117 7.50 15.97 -6.81
C THR A 117 8.94 15.57 -6.47
N ALA A 118 9.92 16.24 -7.10
CA ALA A 118 11.32 16.02 -6.76
C ALA A 118 11.62 16.33 -5.27
N GLU A 119 10.93 17.32 -4.70
CA GLU A 119 11.07 17.68 -3.29
C GLU A 119 10.54 16.58 -2.35
N GLU A 120 9.36 16.04 -2.64
CA GLU A 120 8.77 14.89 -1.91
C GLU A 120 9.67 13.65 -1.99
N LYS A 121 10.21 13.33 -3.18
CA LYS A 121 11.17 12.23 -3.37
C LYS A 121 12.45 12.43 -2.55
N ASN A 122 12.95 13.67 -2.46
CA ASN A 122 14.14 13.99 -1.67
C ASN A 122 13.87 13.92 -0.16
N ALA A 123 12.72 14.42 0.30
CA ALA A 123 12.30 14.33 1.69
C ALA A 123 12.17 12.87 2.13
N LEU A 124 11.60 12.00 1.30
CA LEU A 124 11.50 10.56 1.57
C LEU A 124 12.88 9.91 1.78
N LYS A 125 13.84 10.16 0.89
CA LYS A 125 15.22 9.63 1.04
C LYS A 125 15.91 10.10 2.33
N LYS A 126 15.66 11.35 2.72
CA LYS A 126 16.17 11.89 4.00
C LYS A 126 15.49 11.22 5.19
N ALA A 127 14.18 11.03 5.12
CA ALA A 127 13.42 10.31 6.13
C ALA A 127 13.96 8.87 6.32
N GLU A 128 14.20 8.15 5.22
CA GLU A 128 14.81 6.81 5.24
C GLU A 128 16.19 6.83 5.91
N THR A 129 17.03 7.82 5.59
CA THR A 129 18.34 7.98 6.23
C THR A 129 18.22 8.21 7.73
N TYR A 130 17.29 9.07 8.15
CA TYR A 130 17.07 9.37 9.57
C TYR A 130 16.49 8.19 10.35
N SER A 131 15.59 7.43 9.74
CA SER A 131 15.07 6.19 10.31
C SER A 131 16.19 5.14 10.46
N ASN A 132 16.90 4.85 9.37
CA ASN A 132 17.86 3.74 9.31
C ASN A 132 19.14 4.00 10.11
N SER A 133 19.66 5.24 10.07
CA SER A 133 20.96 5.57 10.67
C SER A 133 20.84 6.19 12.07
N LEU A 134 19.78 6.95 12.32
CA LEU A 134 19.61 7.68 13.58
C LEU A 134 18.47 7.13 14.46
N HIS A 135 17.74 6.13 13.96
CA HIS A 135 16.63 5.49 14.69
C HIS A 135 15.61 6.49 15.21
N MET A 136 15.37 7.55 14.44
CA MET A 136 14.43 8.60 14.80
C MET A 136 12.99 8.09 14.72
N SER A 137 12.13 8.68 15.54
CA SER A 137 10.69 8.42 15.50
C SER A 137 10.02 9.11 14.32
N LYS A 138 8.76 8.75 14.07
CA LYS A 138 7.94 9.36 13.02
C LYS A 138 7.87 10.89 13.18
N GLN A 139 7.55 11.37 14.38
CA GLN A 139 7.47 12.81 14.66
C GLN A 139 8.85 13.48 14.65
N GLY A 140 9.87 12.82 15.18
CA GLY A 140 11.24 13.33 15.16
C GLY A 140 11.73 13.57 13.73
N ILE A 141 11.48 12.63 12.82
CA ILE A 141 11.80 12.77 11.41
C ILE A 141 11.02 13.93 10.78
N TYR A 142 9.71 14.04 11.03
CA TYR A 142 8.90 15.15 10.52
C TYR A 142 9.46 16.50 10.97
N ASN A 143 9.76 16.63 12.26
CA ASN A 143 10.32 17.86 12.85
C ASN A 143 11.69 18.18 12.24
N GLN A 144 12.52 17.17 11.99
CA GLN A 144 13.83 17.35 11.39
C GLN A 144 13.73 17.80 9.93
N LEU A 145 12.85 17.18 9.14
CA LEU A 145 12.62 17.56 7.74
C LEU A 145 12.08 18.99 7.61
N THR A 146 11.18 19.38 8.51
CA THR A 146 10.59 20.74 8.55
C THR A 146 11.42 21.76 9.33
N SER A 147 12.56 21.35 9.89
CA SER A 147 13.47 22.25 10.61
C SER A 147 14.10 23.28 9.67
N SER A 148 14.65 24.35 10.22
CA SER A 148 15.44 25.33 9.43
C SER A 148 16.72 24.74 8.82
N VAL A 149 17.15 23.55 9.26
CA VAL A 149 18.35 22.88 8.76
C VAL A 149 18.07 22.16 7.44
N GLU A 150 16.99 21.37 7.38
CA GLU A 150 16.60 20.66 6.16
C GLU A 150 15.71 21.52 5.26
N GLY A 151 14.77 22.25 5.85
CA GLY A 151 13.96 23.25 5.16
C GLY A 151 12.94 22.70 4.17
N PHE A 152 12.56 21.41 4.26
CA PHE A 152 11.50 20.87 3.41
C PHE A 152 10.15 21.52 3.73
N THR A 153 9.32 21.66 2.70
CA THR A 153 7.91 22.03 2.88
C THR A 153 7.19 21.03 3.77
N LYS A 154 6.15 21.48 4.48
CA LYS A 154 5.36 20.60 5.35
C LYS A 154 4.72 19.46 4.55
N GLU A 155 4.33 19.76 3.31
CA GLU A 155 3.75 18.82 2.36
C GLU A 155 4.77 17.74 1.98
N ALA A 156 6.01 18.11 1.64
CA ALA A 156 7.06 17.14 1.33
C ALA A 156 7.47 16.29 2.55
N ALA A 157 7.54 16.89 3.73
CA ALA A 157 7.80 16.16 4.97
C ALA A 157 6.66 15.19 5.31
N GLN A 158 5.40 15.61 5.15
CA GLN A 158 4.25 14.75 5.39
C GLN A 158 4.20 13.59 4.39
N TYR A 159 4.45 13.86 3.10
CA TYR A 159 4.58 12.83 2.09
C TYR A 159 5.63 11.79 2.49
N ALA A 160 6.81 12.24 2.94
CA ALA A 160 7.87 11.34 3.39
C ALA A 160 7.42 10.46 4.57
N ILE A 161 6.73 11.03 5.55
CA ILE A 161 6.22 10.31 6.72
C ILE A 161 5.11 9.30 6.39
N ASP A 162 4.33 9.57 5.35
CA ASP A 162 3.24 8.69 4.92
C ASP A 162 3.70 7.57 3.99
N ASN A 163 4.87 7.72 3.35
CA ASN A 163 5.41 6.76 2.41
C ASN A 163 6.71 6.07 2.86
N ILE A 164 7.29 6.48 4.00
CA ILE A 164 8.43 5.77 4.58
C ILE A 164 8.01 4.43 5.17
N GLU A 165 8.71 3.38 4.77
CA GLU A 165 8.61 2.05 5.35
C GLU A 165 9.66 1.90 6.44
N ALA A 166 9.25 1.98 7.70
CA ALA A 166 10.14 1.89 8.85
C ALA A 166 9.54 1.03 9.96
N ASP A 167 10.39 0.24 10.62
CA ASP A 167 10.04 -0.45 11.86
C ASP A 167 10.24 0.51 13.04
N TRP A 168 9.16 1.21 13.39
CA TRP A 168 9.19 2.20 14.47
C TRP A 168 9.49 1.59 15.84
N ASN A 169 9.11 0.33 16.07
CA ASN A 169 9.43 -0.36 17.32
C ASN A 169 10.93 -0.65 17.40
N LYS A 170 11.53 -1.08 16.29
CA LYS A 170 12.98 -1.24 16.19
C LYS A 170 13.70 0.09 16.38
N ASN A 171 13.23 1.17 15.76
CA ASN A 171 13.81 2.50 15.96
C ASN A 171 13.77 2.92 17.43
N ALA A 172 12.62 2.81 18.08
CA ALA A 172 12.47 3.12 19.50
C ALA A 172 13.41 2.27 20.38
N LEU A 173 13.55 0.97 20.08
CA LEU A 173 14.46 0.07 20.79
C LEU A 173 15.93 0.47 20.62
N GLU A 174 16.39 0.74 19.41
CA GLU A 174 17.77 1.15 19.18
C GLU A 174 18.06 2.53 19.79
N LYS A 175 17.11 3.45 19.72
CA LYS A 175 17.22 4.76 20.39
C LYS A 175 17.29 4.62 21.91
N ALA A 176 16.48 3.74 22.50
CA ALA A 176 16.53 3.41 23.92
C ALA A 176 17.90 2.90 24.36
N LYS A 177 18.50 1.99 23.56
CA LYS A 177 19.86 1.48 23.80
C LYS A 177 20.89 2.59 23.73
N THR A 178 20.78 3.51 22.79
CA THR A 178 21.67 4.68 22.69
C THR A 178 21.58 5.54 23.95
N TYR A 179 20.38 5.85 24.44
CA TYR A 179 20.22 6.60 25.69
C TYR A 179 20.77 5.87 26.92
N GLN A 180 20.55 4.56 26.98
CA GLN A 180 21.06 3.76 28.07
C GLN A 180 22.58 3.73 28.08
N THR A 181 23.22 3.50 26.93
CA THR A 181 24.66 3.25 26.84
C THR A 181 25.49 4.53 26.70
N SER A 182 25.00 5.52 25.97
CA SER A 182 25.73 6.77 25.69
C SER A 182 25.43 7.86 26.68
N MET A 183 24.22 7.89 27.26
CA MET A 183 23.79 8.92 28.22
C MET A 183 23.60 8.40 29.65
N ASN A 184 23.78 7.08 29.88
CA ASN A 184 23.60 6.44 31.19
C ASN A 184 22.24 6.74 31.85
N MET A 185 21.20 6.91 31.02
CA MET A 185 19.86 7.25 31.50
C MET A 185 19.19 6.04 32.16
N SER A 186 18.40 6.30 33.21
CA SER A 186 17.54 5.27 33.81
C SER A 186 16.41 4.85 32.85
N SER A 187 15.89 3.63 33.01
CA SER A 187 14.77 3.14 32.18
C SER A 187 13.55 4.08 32.20
N LYS A 188 13.26 4.72 33.33
CA LYS A 188 12.17 5.71 33.43
C LYS A 188 12.46 6.98 32.62
N ALA A 189 13.69 7.48 32.67
CA ALA A 189 14.08 8.64 31.89
C ALA A 189 14.06 8.35 30.38
N ILE A 190 14.51 7.15 29.98
CA ILE A 190 14.46 6.68 28.59
C ILE A 190 13.01 6.62 28.10
N TYR A 191 12.12 6.00 28.87
CA TYR A 191 10.70 5.91 28.52
C TYR A 191 10.09 7.30 28.32
N ASN A 192 10.29 8.21 29.28
CA ASN A 192 9.79 9.58 29.20
C ASN A 192 10.33 10.33 27.98
N GLN A 193 11.59 10.09 27.61
CA GLN A 193 12.21 10.72 26.45
C GLN A 193 11.56 10.22 25.16
N LEU A 194 11.41 8.90 24.99
CA LEU A 194 10.86 8.29 23.78
C LEU A 194 9.39 8.63 23.52
N ILE A 195 8.62 9.04 24.54
CA ILE A 195 7.23 9.47 24.39
C ILE A 195 7.06 11.00 24.40
N SER A 196 8.16 11.76 24.54
CA SER A 196 8.11 13.23 24.57
C SER A 196 7.73 13.79 23.20
N SER A 197 7.18 15.00 23.10
CA SER A 197 6.78 15.59 21.81
C SER A 197 7.93 15.81 20.81
N VAL A 198 9.18 15.70 21.27
CA VAL A 198 10.37 15.81 20.41
C VAL A 198 10.72 14.47 19.77
N GLU A 199 10.42 13.36 20.45
CA GLU A 199 10.85 12.01 20.08
C GLU A 199 9.73 10.97 19.97
N GLY A 200 8.50 11.26 20.37
CA GLY A 200 7.34 10.37 20.32
C GLY A 200 6.45 10.63 19.13
#